data_AF-A0A1Q3SMB5-F1
#
_entry.id   AF-A0A1Q3SMB5-F1
#
_cell.length_a   1.000
_cell.length_b   1.000
_cell.length_c   1.000
_cell.angle_alpha   90.00
_cell.angle_beta   90.00
_cell.angle_gamma   90.00
#
_symmetry.space_group_name_H-M   'P 1'
#
loop_
_entity.id
_entity.type
_entity.pdbx_description
1 polymer ?
#
loop_
_entity_poly.entity_id
_entity_poly.type
_entity_poly.pdbx_seq_one_letter_code
_entity_poly.pdbx_strand_id
1 'polypeptide(L)'
;MNVDIEGIERVICGFSKITNANGNQPLEVMYYLKPIDLAYLQKLFDIDPNDPDPAVVDVIYCYDINEEQAKALQPYVIDGVIDLEKYDFMLDCHAKE
;
A
#
# COMPACT_ATOMS: atom_id res chain seq x y z
N MET A 1 20.20 11.04 -0.32
CA MET A 1 19.29 10.76 -1.44
C MET A 1 18.67 9.43 -1.11
N ASN A 2 17.38 9.37 -0.77
CA ASN A 2 16.69 8.09 -0.65
C ASN A 2 16.54 7.54 -2.07
N VAL A 3 17.16 6.39 -2.31
CA VAL A 3 17.14 5.74 -3.61
C VAL A 3 15.92 4.83 -3.59
N ASP A 4 14.87 5.19 -4.32
CA ASP A 4 13.77 4.26 -4.57
C ASP A 4 14.36 3.00 -5.23
N ILE A 5 14.04 1.83 -4.70
CA ILE A 5 14.61 0.58 -5.18
C ILE A 5 14.01 0.31 -6.57
N GLU A 6 14.86 0.33 -7.60
CA GLU A 6 14.44 -0.01 -8.96
C GLU A 6 13.85 -1.43 -9.00
N GLY A 7 12.69 -1.59 -9.64
CA GLY A 7 12.04 -2.89 -9.79
C GLY A 7 11.07 -3.27 -8.66
N ILE A 8 10.67 -2.34 -7.79
CA ILE A 8 9.55 -2.56 -6.86
C ILE A 8 8.23 -2.11 -7.51
N GLU A 9 7.23 -3.00 -7.51
CA GLU A 9 5.84 -2.65 -7.79
C GLU A 9 5.08 -2.48 -6.49
N ARG A 10 4.32 -1.39 -6.40
CA ARG A 10 3.47 -1.09 -5.25
C ARG A 10 2.01 -1.33 -5.63
N VAL A 11 1.30 -1.99 -4.74
CA VAL A 11 -0.10 -2.37 -4.93
C VAL A 11 -0.92 -2.02 -3.69
N ILE A 12 -2.21 -1.82 -3.89
CA ILE A 12 -3.17 -1.68 -2.80
C ILE A 12 -4.01 -2.94 -2.75
N CYS A 13 -3.90 -3.67 -1.64
CA CYS A 13 -4.59 -4.92 -1.38
C CYS A 13 -5.86 -4.63 -0.57
N GLY A 14 -7.03 -4.94 -1.13
CA GLY A 14 -8.32 -4.76 -0.48
C GLY A 14 -8.88 -6.07 0.06
N PHE A 15 -9.02 -6.14 1.37
CA PHE A 15 -9.52 -7.28 2.11
C PHE A 15 -10.98 -7.08 2.48
N SER A 16 -11.76 -8.15 2.41
CA SER A 16 -13.16 -8.13 2.80
C SER A 16 -13.31 -7.73 4.27
N LYS A 17 -14.18 -6.76 4.57
CA LYS A 17 -14.57 -6.47 5.96
C LYS A 17 -15.36 -7.63 6.59
N ILE A 18 -15.88 -8.54 5.77
CA ILE A 18 -16.61 -9.73 6.23
C ILE A 18 -15.64 -10.92 6.29
N THR A 19 -15.48 -11.49 7.48
CA THR A 19 -14.68 -12.69 7.65
C THR A 19 -15.38 -13.91 7.06
N ASN A 20 -14.62 -14.81 6.43
CA ASN A 20 -15.12 -16.10 5.97
C ASN A 20 -15.35 -17.08 7.15
N ALA A 21 -15.81 -18.30 6.84
CA ALA A 21 -16.14 -19.33 7.84
C ALA A 21 -14.97 -19.71 8.77
N ASN A 22 -13.73 -19.42 8.38
CA ASN A 22 -12.53 -19.68 9.18
C ASN A 22 -12.08 -18.45 9.99
N GLY A 23 -12.81 -17.35 9.95
CA GLY A 23 -12.45 -16.09 10.61
C GLY A 23 -11.43 -15.24 9.83
N ASN A 24 -11.10 -15.60 8.60
CA ASN A 24 -10.12 -14.87 7.78
C ASN A 24 -10.81 -13.77 6.98
N GLN A 25 -10.13 -12.63 6.80
CA GLN A 25 -10.51 -11.59 5.83
C GLN A 25 -9.83 -11.91 4.49
N PRO A 26 -10.56 -12.43 3.48
CA PRO A 26 -9.95 -12.75 2.20
C PRO A 26 -9.53 -11.47 1.46
N LEU A 27 -8.40 -11.54 0.76
CA LEU A 27 -8.04 -10.57 -0.27
C LEU A 27 -9.04 -10.71 -1.42
N GLU A 28 -9.75 -9.62 -1.78
CA GLU A 28 -10.76 -9.62 -2.84
C GLU A 28 -10.37 -8.76 -4.03
N VAL A 29 -9.61 -7.68 -3.79
CA VAL A 29 -9.14 -6.78 -4.85
C VAL A 29 -7.67 -6.45 -4.67
N MET A 30 -6.98 -6.24 -5.78
CA MET A 30 -5.59 -5.78 -5.81
C MET A 30 -5.46 -4.73 -6.91
N TYR A 31 -4.98 -3.55 -6.54
CA TYR A 31 -4.83 -2.43 -7.47
C TYR A 31 -3.37 -2.05 -7.62
N TYR A 32 -2.87 -2.08 -8.85
CA TYR A 32 -1.52 -1.59 -9.15
C TYR A 32 -1.47 -0.07 -9.09
N LEU A 33 -0.36 0.45 -8.60
CA LEU A 33 -0.10 1.88 -8.54
C LEU A 33 0.84 2.32 -9.67
N LYS A 34 0.58 3.50 -10.23
CA LYS A 34 1.59 4.25 -10.99
C LYS A 34 2.80 4.52 -10.10
N PRO A 35 3.99 4.77 -10.66
CA PRO A 35 5.16 5.16 -9.87
C PRO A 35 4.85 6.32 -8.92
N ILE A 36 5.28 6.18 -7.66
CA ILE A 36 5.09 7.17 -6.59
C ILE A 36 6.47 7.45 -5.99
N ASP A 37 6.74 8.72 -5.72
CA ASP A 37 7.96 9.13 -5.03
C ASP A 37 8.05 8.50 -3.63
N LEU A 38 9.18 7.86 -3.33
CA LEU A 38 9.39 7.19 -2.04
C LEU A 38 9.32 8.17 -0.87
N ALA A 39 9.89 9.37 -0.99
CA ALA A 39 9.86 10.35 0.10
C ALA A 39 8.43 10.86 0.36
N TYR A 40 7.60 10.96 -0.68
CA TYR A 40 6.17 11.22 -0.52
C TYR A 40 5.48 10.10 0.27
N LEU A 41 5.71 8.83 -0.08
CA LEU A 41 5.13 7.70 0.65
C LEU A 41 5.60 7.63 2.10
N GLN A 42 6.90 7.77 2.36
CA GLN A 42 7.45 7.81 3.72
C GLN A 42 6.78 8.89 4.57
N LYS A 43 6.53 10.07 4.00
CA LYS A 43 5.80 11.14 4.68
C LYS A 43 4.31 10.80 4.88
N LEU A 44 3.68 10.17 3.89
CA LEU A 44 2.26 9.81 3.94
C LEU A 44 1.97 8.74 5.03
N PHE A 45 2.94 7.86 5.29
CA PHE A 45 2.86 6.79 6.28
C PHE A 45 3.62 7.08 7.59
N ASP A 46 4.10 8.32 7.78
CA ASP A 46 4.85 8.76 8.97
C ASP A 46 6.04 7.85 9.34
N ILE A 47 6.83 7.49 8.33
CA ILE A 47 7.97 6.56 8.46
C ILE A 47 9.22 7.32 8.89
N ASP A 48 9.90 6.83 9.93
CA ASP A 48 11.22 7.34 10.32
C ASP A 48 12.26 6.94 9.25
N PRO A 49 12.90 7.90 8.56
CA PRO A 49 13.93 7.58 7.57
C PRO A 49 15.19 6.95 8.18
N ASN A 50 15.32 6.92 9.51
CA ASN A 50 16.41 6.24 10.22
C ASN A 50 15.98 4.88 10.80
N ASP A 51 14.78 4.39 10.46
CA ASP A 51 14.37 3.05 10.86
C ASP A 51 15.39 2.03 10.34
N PRO A 52 15.87 1.10 11.19
CA PRO A 52 16.89 0.15 10.80
C PRO A 52 16.40 -0.92 9.81
N ASP A 53 15.09 -1.06 9.60
CA ASP A 53 14.50 -2.05 8.70
C ASP A 53 14.27 -1.48 7.28
N PRO A 54 15.00 -1.97 6.25
CA PRO A 54 14.79 -1.55 4.87
C PRO A 54 13.38 -1.88 4.35
N ALA A 55 12.71 -2.90 4.90
CA ALA A 55 11.33 -3.23 4.53
C ALA A 55 10.34 -2.12 4.93
N VAL A 56 10.67 -1.40 6.01
CA VAL A 56 9.91 -0.23 6.48
C VAL A 56 10.28 1.00 5.66
N VAL A 57 11.57 1.30 5.51
CA VAL A 57 12.03 2.57 4.94
C VAL A 57 11.90 2.60 3.42
N ASP A 58 12.41 1.60 2.71
CA ASP A 58 12.57 1.66 1.24
C ASP A 58 11.38 1.01 0.51
N VAL A 59 10.83 -0.01 1.14
CA VAL A 59 9.84 -0.91 0.55
C VAL A 59 8.42 -0.51 0.96
N ILE A 60 8.23 -0.09 2.22
CA ILE A 60 6.93 0.30 2.82
C ILE A 60 5.94 -0.87 2.71
N TYR A 61 6.37 -2.04 3.19
CA TYR A 61 5.60 -3.27 3.09
C TYR A 61 4.49 -3.35 4.13
N CYS A 62 3.26 -3.66 3.68
CA CYS A 62 2.12 -4.06 4.51
C CYS A 62 1.68 -3.00 5.53
N TYR A 63 1.33 -1.80 5.04
CA TYR A 63 0.78 -0.72 5.87
C TYR A 63 -0.72 -0.55 5.67
N ASP A 64 -1.48 -0.50 6.76
CA ASP A 64 -2.90 -0.15 6.72
C ASP A 64 -3.13 1.24 6.11
N ILE A 65 -4.20 1.35 5.32
CA ILE A 65 -4.60 2.59 4.64
C ILE A 65 -5.85 3.16 5.32
N ASN A 66 -5.70 4.35 5.91
CA ASN A 66 -6.81 5.14 6.43
C ASN A 66 -7.46 6.03 5.34
N GLU A 67 -8.47 6.81 5.72
CA GLU A 67 -9.22 7.68 4.79
C GLU A 67 -8.37 8.76 4.10
N GLU A 68 -7.44 9.39 4.82
CA GLU A 68 -6.58 10.42 4.26
C GLU A 68 -5.58 9.82 3.27
N GLN A 69 -5.01 8.66 3.62
CA GLN A 69 -4.09 7.91 2.78
C GLN A 69 -4.79 7.36 1.53
N ALA A 70 -6.02 6.86 1.65
CA ALA A 70 -6.81 6.41 0.51
C ALA A 70 -7.03 7.56 -0.50
N LYS A 71 -7.45 8.74 -0.02
CA LYS A 71 -7.64 9.93 -0.87
C LYS A 71 -6.34 10.36 -1.55
N ALA A 72 -5.23 10.30 -0.82
CA ALA A 72 -3.90 10.63 -1.31
C ALA A 72 -3.39 9.65 -2.38
N LEU A 73 -3.66 8.35 -2.22
CA LEU A 73 -3.21 7.29 -3.13
C LEU A 73 -4.12 7.10 -4.34
N GLN A 74 -5.40 7.47 -4.26
CA GLN A 74 -6.40 7.28 -5.32
C GLN A 74 -5.96 7.77 -6.73
N PRO A 75 -5.25 8.90 -6.90
CA PRO A 75 -4.77 9.35 -8.22
C PRO A 75 -3.73 8.42 -8.88
N TYR A 76 -3.04 7.62 -8.06
CA TYR A 76 -2.01 6.68 -8.50
C TYR A 76 -2.57 5.30 -8.83
N VAL A 77 -3.78 4.98 -8.36
CA VAL A 77 -4.44 3.71 -8.66
C VAL A 77 -4.72 3.57 -10.16
N ILE A 78 -4.34 2.42 -10.72
CA ILE A 78 -4.61 2.02 -12.09
C ILE A 78 -5.90 1.19 -12.10
N ASP A 79 -6.87 1.61 -12.91
CA ASP A 79 -8.13 0.90 -13.18
C ASP A 79 -8.91 0.41 -11.94
N GLY A 80 -8.96 1.22 -10.87
CA GLY A 80 -9.60 0.86 -9.60
C GLY A 80 -10.01 2.05 -8.73
N VAL A 81 -10.74 1.74 -7.65
CA VAL A 81 -11.19 2.73 -6.65
C VAL A 81 -10.97 2.15 -5.26
N ILE A 82 -10.33 2.92 -4.38
CA ILE A 82 -10.13 2.62 -2.97
C ILE A 82 -11.46 2.92 -2.25
N ASP A 83 -12.32 1.92 -2.17
CA ASP A 83 -13.62 1.99 -1.52
C ASP A 83 -13.53 1.47 -0.07
N LEU A 84 -13.23 2.37 0.86
CA LEU A 84 -13.09 2.05 2.29
C LEU A 84 -14.42 1.64 2.96
N GLU A 85 -15.57 1.77 2.29
CA GLU A 85 -16.82 1.21 2.79
C GLU A 85 -16.89 -0.30 2.52
N LYS A 86 -16.29 -0.75 1.41
CA LYS A 86 -16.29 -2.16 1.00
C LYS A 86 -15.14 -2.97 1.61
N TYR A 87 -13.95 -2.40 1.66
CA TYR A 87 -12.74 -3.13 2.00
C TYR A 87 -11.93 -2.44 3.11
N ASP A 88 -11.12 -3.22 3.81
CA ASP A 88 -9.96 -2.72 4.54
C ASP A 88 -8.76 -2.83 3.59
N PHE A 89 -8.00 -1.76 3.45
CA PHE A 89 -6.91 -1.69 2.47
C PHE A 89 -5.55 -1.64 3.13
N MET A 90 -4.59 -2.31 2.52
CA MET A 90 -3.18 -2.24 2.87
C MET A 90 -2.35 -1.85 1.63
N LEU A 91 -1.34 -1.02 1.84
CA LEU A 91 -0.25 -0.85 0.88
C LEU A 91 0.66 -2.08 0.98
N ASP A 92 0.89 -2.70 -0.17
CA ASP A 92 1.77 -3.86 -0.30
C ASP A 92 2.72 -3.60 -1.48
N CYS A 93 3.77 -4.40 -1.57
CA CYS A 93 4.78 -4.28 -2.61
C CYS A 93 5.46 -5.61 -2.89
N HIS A 94 5.83 -5.80 -4.14
CA HIS A 94 6.52 -6.99 -4.60
C HIS A 94 7.58 -6.63 -5.63
N ALA A 95 8.55 -7.52 -5.82
CA ALA A 95 9.47 -7.39 -6.93
C ALA A 95 8.70 -7.48 -8.26
N LYS A 96 9.08 -6.64 -9.22
CA LYS A 96 8.61 -6.71 -10.59
C LYS A 96 9.16 -7.99 -11.24
N GLU A 97 8.27 -8.81 -11.80
CA GLU A 97 8.67 -10.01 -12.56
C GLU A 97 9.38 -9.65 -13.88
#